data_AF-A0A5K1D8S3-F1
#
_entry.id   AF-A0A5K1D8S3-F1
#
_cell.length_a   1.000
_cell.length_b   1.000
_cell.length_c   1.000
_cell.angle_alpha   90.00
_cell.angle_beta   90.00
_cell.angle_gamma   90.00
#
_symmetry.space_group_name_H-M   'P 1'
#
loop_
_entity.id
_entity.type
_entity.pdbx_description
1 polymer ?
#
loop_
_entity_poly.entity_id
_entity_poly.type
_entity_poly.pdbx_seq_one_letter_code
_entity_poly.pdbx_strand_id
1 'polypeptide(L)'
;ANMLYVETPFGVGFSYSTNQSDFATMGDNSTTVDNFQFLANWLERFPEYKSGDLYLAGQNAGNFVSQLAELIIFYNNKTGSSINLKGII
;
A
#
# COMPACT_ATOMS: atom_id res chain seq x y z
N ALA A 1 12.20 3.98 -14.36
CA ALA A 1 11.31 3.77 -13.21
C ALA A 1 11.93 2.75 -12.28
N ASN A 2 11.69 2.85 -10.98
CA ASN A 2 12.02 1.80 -10.01
C ASN A 2 10.76 0.96 -9.78
N MET A 3 10.91 -0.36 -9.65
CA MET A 3 9.78 -1.26 -9.42
C MET A 3 9.88 -1.85 -8.03
N LEU A 4 8.79 -1.76 -7.26
CA LEU A 4 8.63 -2.35 -5.94
C LEU A 4 7.52 -3.40 -6.02
N TYR A 5 7.86 -4.65 -5.71
CA TYR A 5 6.90 -5.76 -5.65
C TYR A 5 6.56 -6.03 -4.19
N VAL A 6 5.27 -6.21 -3.92
CA VAL A 6 4.75 -6.47 -2.57
C VAL A 6 3.85 -7.70 -2.63
N GLU A 7 4.13 -8.69 -1.79
CA GLU A 7 3.32 -9.91 -1.67
C GLU A 7 2.26 -9.69 -0.59
N THR A 8 0.99 -9.63 -0.99
CA THR A 8 -0.11 -9.20 -0.10
C THR A 8 -1.39 -9.96 -0.41
N PRO A 9 -2.25 -10.24 0.59
CA PRO A 9 -2.09 -9.95 2.02
C PRO A 9 -1.04 -10.86 2.69
N PHE A 10 -0.89 -10.75 4.01
CA PHE A 10 -0.18 -11.77 4.78
C PHE A 10 -0.75 -13.17 4.45
N GLY A 11 0.12 -14.17 4.38
CA GLY A 11 -0.19 -15.50 3.87
C GLY A 11 0.16 -15.71 2.39
N VAL A 12 0.47 -14.65 1.63
CA VAL A 12 0.97 -14.73 0.25
C VAL A 12 2.49 -14.68 0.23
N GLY A 13 3.12 -15.66 -0.42
CA GLY A 13 4.57 -15.70 -0.61
C GLY A 13 5.33 -15.73 0.71
N PHE A 14 6.16 -14.71 0.93
CA PHE A 14 6.95 -14.52 2.16
C PHE A 14 6.26 -13.64 3.22
N SER A 15 5.11 -13.04 2.93
CA SER A 15 4.35 -12.27 3.91
C SER A 15 3.59 -13.21 4.84
N TYR A 16 3.71 -13.02 6.16
CA TYR A 16 3.03 -13.87 7.15
C TYR A 16 2.59 -13.07 8.39
N SER A 17 1.56 -13.56 9.07
CA SER A 17 1.20 -13.14 10.43
C SER A 17 1.41 -14.30 11.40
N THR A 18 1.91 -13.99 12.59
CA THR A 18 2.00 -14.94 13.70
C THR A 18 0.74 -14.93 14.57
N ASN A 19 -0.18 -13.99 14.33
CA ASN A 19 -1.40 -13.86 15.11
C ASN A 19 -2.57 -14.55 14.39
N GLN A 20 -3.09 -15.61 14.99
CA GLN A 20 -4.16 -16.40 14.39
C GLN A 20 -5.48 -15.62 14.25
N SER A 21 -5.71 -14.58 15.06
CA SER A 21 -6.94 -13.77 14.94
C SER A 21 -6.99 -12.97 13.64
N ASP A 22 -5.85 -12.63 13.04
CA ASP A 22 -5.80 -11.79 11.84
C ASP A 22 -6.48 -12.47 10.65
N PHE A 23 -6.44 -13.81 10.59
CA PHE A 23 -7.14 -14.61 9.59
C PHE A 23 -8.65 -14.41 9.62
N ALA A 24 -9.24 -14.09 10.78
CA ALA A 24 -10.68 -13.87 10.91
C ALA A 24 -11.12 -12.50 10.35
N THR A 25 -10.19 -11.56 10.21
CA THR A 25 -10.44 -10.19 9.74
C THR A 25 -9.90 -9.92 8.33
N MET A 26 -9.29 -10.93 7.70
CA MET A 26 -8.65 -10.79 6.40
C MET A 26 -9.66 -10.53 5.28
N GLY A 27 -9.36 -9.54 4.43
CA GLY A 27 -10.19 -9.12 3.30
C GLY A 27 -9.73 -7.79 2.71
N ASP A 28 -10.38 -7.33 1.64
CA ASP A 28 -9.97 -6.17 0.82
C ASP A 28 -9.64 -4.91 1.65
N ASN A 29 -10.48 -4.58 2.64
CA ASN A 29 -10.27 -3.39 3.47
C ASN A 29 -9.02 -3.54 4.37
N SER A 30 -8.86 -4.69 5.04
CA SER A 30 -7.66 -4.96 5.85
C SER A 30 -6.39 -4.95 5.01
N THR A 31 -6.41 -5.59 3.83
CA THR A 31 -5.27 -5.62 2.90
C THR A 31 -4.92 -4.21 2.41
N THR A 32 -5.92 -3.38 2.13
CA THR A 32 -5.69 -1.98 1.74
C THR A 32 -4.99 -1.19 2.85
N VAL A 33 -5.45 -1.33 4.09
CA VAL A 33 -4.84 -0.66 5.24
C VAL A 33 -3.42 -1.14 5.48
N ASP A 34 -3.18 -2.46 5.45
CA ASP A 34 -1.85 -3.04 5.64
C ASP A 34 -0.87 -2.58 4.55
N ASN A 35 -1.34 -2.51 3.30
CA ASN A 35 -0.51 -2.06 2.17
C ASN A 35 -0.19 -0.56 2.24
N PHE A 36 -1.13 0.25 2.75
CA PHE A 36 -0.84 1.65 3.06
C PHE A 36 0.20 1.79 4.17
N GLN A 37 0.07 1.02 5.26
CA GLN A 37 1.04 1.02 6.34
C GLN A 37 2.42 0.56 5.87
N PHE A 38 2.48 -0.49 5.04
CA PHE A 38 3.71 -0.93 4.39
C PHE A 38 4.34 0.22 3.60
N LEU A 39 3.58 0.88 2.72
CA LEU A 39 4.10 1.96 1.89
C LEU A 39 4.61 3.14 2.71
N ALA A 40 3.86 3.57 3.73
CA ALA A 40 4.26 4.66 4.62
C ALA A 40 5.57 4.32 5.35
N ASN A 41 5.66 3.13 5.93
CA ASN A 41 6.88 2.66 6.61
C ASN A 41 8.05 2.47 5.65
N TRP A 42 7.79 1.99 4.44
CA TRP A 42 8.80 1.83 3.40
C TRP A 42 9.37 3.18 2.97
N LEU A 43 8.53 4.21 2.80
CA LEU A 43 8.97 5.58 2.48
C LEU A 43 9.73 6.23 3.64
N GLU A 44 9.42 5.92 4.89
CA GLU A 44 10.25 6.34 6.03
C GLU A 44 11.62 5.65 6.03
N ARG A 45 11.68 4.38 5.64
CA ARG A 45 12.93 3.62 5.55
C ARG A 45 13.79 4.04 4.35
N PHE A 46 13.17 4.41 3.23
CA PHE A 46 13.83 4.82 2.00
C PHE A 46 13.36 6.23 1.59
N PRO A 47 13.78 7.27 2.35
CA PRO A 47 13.29 8.63 2.18
C PRO A 47 13.62 9.26 0.81
N GLU A 48 14.63 8.75 0.11
CA GLU A 48 15.02 9.16 -1.23
C GLU A 48 13.90 8.98 -2.27
N TYR A 49 12.90 8.13 -1.99
CA TYR A 49 11.75 7.91 -2.88
C TYR A 49 10.54 8.81 -2.55
N LYS A 50 10.54 9.56 -1.43
CA LYS A 50 9.39 10.40 -1.03
C LYS A 50 9.01 11.48 -2.03
N SER A 51 10.00 12.01 -2.77
CA SER A 51 9.77 13.02 -3.81
C SER A 51 9.50 12.44 -5.19
N GLY A 52 9.68 11.13 -5.37
CA GLY A 52 9.49 10.45 -6.65
C GLY A 52 8.01 10.33 -7.04
N ASP A 53 7.74 10.30 -8.34
CA ASP A 53 6.41 10.00 -8.85
C ASP A 53 6.04 8.54 -8.54
N LEU A 54 4.94 8.35 -7.82
CA LEU A 54 4.40 7.04 -7.47
C LEU A 54 3.27 6.65 -8.43
N TYR A 55 3.38 5.46 -9.01
CA TYR A 55 2.32 4.81 -9.78
C TYR A 55 2.01 3.47 -9.14
N LEU A 56 0.73 3.15 -8.98
CA LEU A 56 0.29 1.85 -8.46
C LEU A 56 -0.11 0.95 -9.63
N ALA A 57 0.37 -0.29 -9.66
CA ALA A 57 0.03 -1.24 -10.71
C ALA A 57 -0.39 -2.59 -10.10
N GLY A 58 -1.34 -3.29 -10.73
CA GLY A 58 -1.81 -4.58 -10.19
C GLY A 58 -2.62 -5.43 -11.17
N GLN A 59 -2.48 -6.75 -11.07
CA GLN A 59 -3.20 -7.73 -11.87
C GLN A 59 -4.63 -7.84 -11.32
N ASN A 60 -5.56 -7.08 -11.92
CA ASN A 60 -6.86 -6.65 -11.38
C ASN A 60 -6.75 -5.41 -10.48
N ALA A 61 -6.55 -4.24 -11.08
CA ALA A 61 -6.76 -2.94 -10.44
C ALA A 61 -8.20 -2.72 -9.88
N GLY A 62 -9.07 -3.74 -9.93
CA GLY A 62 -10.38 -3.77 -9.29
C GLY A 62 -10.25 -3.98 -7.79
N ASN A 63 -10.79 -3.03 -7.03
CA ASN A 63 -10.86 -2.93 -5.57
C ASN A 63 -9.58 -2.46 -4.86
N PHE A 64 -8.56 -3.29 -4.66
CA PHE A 64 -7.46 -2.96 -3.75
C PHE A 64 -6.62 -1.75 -4.20
N VAL A 65 -6.21 -1.71 -5.48
CA VAL A 65 -5.31 -0.64 -5.97
C VAL A 65 -6.00 0.73 -5.94
N SER A 66 -7.28 0.77 -6.32
CA SER A 66 -8.10 1.98 -6.24
C SER A 66 -8.37 2.41 -4.80
N GLN A 67 -8.69 1.48 -3.90
CA GLN A 67 -8.87 1.79 -2.48
C GLN A 67 -7.57 2.29 -1.83
N LEU A 68 -6.42 1.73 -2.22
CA LEU A 68 -5.11 2.22 -1.75
C LEU A 68 -4.84 3.63 -2.26
N ALA A 69 -5.13 3.94 -3.52
CA ALA A 69 -5.02 5.29 -4.06
C ALA A 69 -5.90 6.28 -3.31
N GLU A 70 -7.17 5.92 -3.05
CA GLU A 70 -8.09 6.74 -2.24
C GLU A 70 -7.56 6.99 -0.84
N LEU A 71 -7.02 5.96 -0.18
CA LEU A 71 -6.46 6.07 1.16
C LEU A 71 -5.22 6.97 1.20
N ILE A 72 -4.34 6.90 0.19
CA ILE A 72 -3.19 7.80 0.05
C ILE A 72 -3.65 9.26 -0.10
N ILE A 73 -4.63 9.52 -0.97
CA ILE A 73 -5.17 10.88 -1.18
C ILE A 73 -5.78 11.41 0.11
N PHE A 74 -6.60 10.60 0.79
CA PHE A 74 -7.20 10.97 2.07
C PHE A 74 -6.12 11.30 3.12
N TYR A 75 -5.10 10.45 3.25
CA TYR A 75 -4.01 10.65 4.19
C TYR A 75 -3.22 11.94 3.91
N ASN A 76 -2.86 12.20 2.66
CA ASN A 76 -2.16 13.43 2.26
C ASN A 76 -2.99 14.67 2.64
N ASN A 77 -4.29 14.66 2.36
CA ASN A 77 -5.19 15.77 2.71
C ASN A 77 -5.32 15.99 4.22
N LYS A 78 -5.25 14.93 5.03
CA LYS A 78 -5.38 15.01 6.49
C LYS A 78 -4.11 15.43 7.21
N THR A 79 -2.95 15.05 6.68
CA THR A 79 -1.66 15.22 7.38
C THR A 79 -0.76 16.29 6.76
N GLY A 80 -1.06 16.76 5.55
CA GLY A 80 -0.13 17.57 4.76
C GLY A 80 1.05 16.76 4.20
N SER A 81 0.97 15.43 4.23
CA SER A 81 1.98 14.54 3.64
C SER A 81 2.03 14.67 2.11
N SER A 82 3.16 14.28 1.53
CA SER A 82 3.49 14.48 0.12
C SER A 82 3.72 13.18 -0.63
N ILE A 83 3.00 12.09 -0.31
CA ILE A 83 3.10 10.86 -1.13
C ILE A 83 2.62 11.22 -2.54
N ASN A 84 3.55 11.29 -3.48
CA ASN A 84 3.33 11.89 -4.79
C ASN A 84 2.70 10.88 -5.78
N LEU A 85 1.47 10.48 -5.48
CA LEU A 85 0.68 9.57 -6.31
C LEU A 85 0.28 10.25 -7.63
N LYS A 86 0.69 9.66 -8.76
CA LYS A 86 0.43 10.16 -10.12
C LYS A 86 -0.60 9.35 -10.90
N GLY A 87 -0.80 8.08 -10.56
CA GLY A 87 -1.80 7.27 -11.25
C GLY A 87 -1.81 5.80 -10.86
N ILE A 88 -2.74 5.10 -11.49
CA ILE A 88 -2.92 3.65 -11.42
C ILE A 88 -2.72 3.07 -12.82
N ILE A 89 -2.07 1.91 -12.93
CA ILE A 89 -1.76 1.19 -14.18
C ILE A 89 -2.43 -0.19 -14.16
#